data_AF-A0A7X9GEY3-F1
#
_entry.id   AF-A0A7X9GEY3-F1
#
_cell.length_a   1.000
_cell.length_b   1.000
_cell.length_c   1.000
_cell.angle_alpha   90.00
_cell.angle_beta   90.00
_cell.angle_gamma   90.00
#
_symmetry.space_group_name_H-M   'P 1'
#
loop_
_entity.id
_entity.type
_entity.pdbx_description
1 polymer ?
#
loop_
_entity_poly.entity_id
_entity_poly.type
_entity_poly.pdbx_seq_one_letter_code
_entity_poly.pdbx_strand_id
1 'polypeptide(L)'
;MVELYNPDLVKAVASGRAISVVEAPQEQVELNGAGLKQDENHVIANPKQLLLTDELAKSLGVEDTTDLRVVRRQNRIEIYPNIHSLAKVYIEPTSACNLDCRTCIRETWHEPMGSMKREVFDGLIEQLKEFKSLQSVMFGGFGEPTFHKDILYMIGQVKALGLKAEMVTNGTLLNEAMLQGLLDKGLDTLWVSFDGTSEENFDDIRAGASFVQVVSNLIRLQELNRQSSHKIKVGIAFVVMKSNINDLKKLDSLAQRVGAEEVSVSNVIPYSIDMLDEMLCESIIYANSQVYYPNSLPINLPFIDKTERTK
;
A
#
# COMPACT_ATOMS: atom_id res chain seq x y z
N MET A 1 -9.16 6.35 6.44
CA MET A 1 -9.88 6.85 7.63
C MET A 1 -8.99 7.91 8.24
N VAL A 2 -9.50 9.12 8.46
CA VAL A 2 -8.77 10.17 9.17
C VAL A 2 -9.43 10.37 10.52
N GLU A 3 -8.68 10.18 11.61
CA GLU A 3 -9.14 10.39 12.97
C GLU A 3 -8.64 11.74 13.48
N LEU A 4 -9.57 12.68 13.74
CA LEU A 4 -9.25 13.94 14.38
C LEU A 4 -9.52 13.83 15.88
N TYR A 5 -8.47 13.82 16.71
CA TYR A 5 -8.57 13.80 18.16
C TYR A 5 -8.27 15.19 18.75
N ASN A 6 -9.32 15.92 19.12
CA ASN A 6 -9.21 17.12 19.93
C ASN A 6 -10.53 17.37 20.67
N PRO A 7 -10.55 17.39 22.02
CA PRO A 7 -11.76 17.59 22.83
C PRO A 7 -12.49 18.91 22.52
N ASP A 8 -11.75 19.94 22.11
CA ASP A 8 -12.31 21.24 21.73
C ASP A 8 -12.87 21.22 20.30
N LEU A 9 -12.30 20.42 19.38
CA LEU A 9 -12.89 20.14 18.06
C LEU A 9 -14.27 19.46 18.21
N VAL A 10 -14.37 18.49 19.14
CA VAL A 10 -15.63 17.77 19.42
C VAL A 10 -16.71 18.71 19.98
N LYS A 11 -16.33 19.72 20.80
CA LYS A 11 -17.25 20.74 21.35
C LYS A 11 -17.59 21.85 20.36
N ALA A 12 -16.67 22.25 19.49
CA ALA A 12 -16.88 23.30 18.49
C ALA A 12 -17.85 22.84 17.38
N VAL A 13 -17.78 21.57 16.97
CA VAL A 13 -18.75 20.97 16.04
C VAL A 13 -20.16 20.95 16.65
N ALA A 14 -20.27 20.67 17.95
CA ALA A 14 -21.54 20.64 18.69
C ALA A 14 -22.22 22.01 18.90
N SER A 15 -21.51 23.13 18.75
CA SER A 15 -21.96 24.47 19.16
C SER A 15 -22.21 25.45 18.01
N GLY A 16 -22.33 24.99 16.75
CA GLY A 16 -22.67 25.91 15.66
C GLY A 16 -21.52 26.84 15.20
N ARG A 17 -20.33 26.80 15.81
CA ARG A 17 -19.18 27.64 15.41
C ARG A 17 -18.32 27.03 14.30
N ALA A 18 -17.74 27.90 13.48
CA ALA A 18 -16.80 27.60 12.39
C ALA A 18 -15.42 27.17 12.95
N ILE A 19 -14.70 26.32 12.23
CA ILE A 19 -13.37 25.84 12.63
C ILE A 19 -12.41 25.99 11.46
N SER A 20 -11.36 26.78 11.67
CA SER A 20 -10.19 26.86 10.82
C SER A 20 -9.20 25.77 11.23
N VAL A 21 -8.70 24.97 10.28
CA VAL A 21 -7.50 24.15 10.50
C VAL A 21 -6.34 24.98 9.94
N VAL A 22 -5.58 25.63 10.83
CA VAL A 22 -4.43 26.48 10.46
C VAL A 22 -3.20 25.92 11.17
N GLU A 23 -2.20 25.47 10.42
CA GLU A 23 -0.82 25.49 10.91
C GLU A 23 -0.17 26.83 10.51
N ALA A 24 -0.22 27.76 11.47
CA ALA A 24 0.51 29.05 11.60
C ALA A 24 0.33 30.15 10.51
N PRO A 25 0.77 31.41 10.77
CA PRO A 25 -0.04 32.55 11.20
C PRO A 25 -0.41 33.56 10.09
N GLN A 26 -1.47 34.34 10.39
CA GLN A 26 -1.99 35.56 9.74
C GLN A 26 -3.23 35.41 8.81
N GLU A 27 -4.34 36.01 9.28
CA GLU A 27 -5.37 36.82 8.57
C GLU A 27 -6.09 36.20 7.35
N GLN A 28 -7.42 36.25 7.10
CA GLN A 28 -8.66 36.92 7.55
C GLN A 28 -9.86 36.03 7.09
N VAL A 29 -10.94 35.77 7.87
CA VAL A 29 -12.32 36.35 7.82
C VAL A 29 -12.97 36.34 6.39
N GLU A 30 -14.15 35.76 6.05
CA GLU A 30 -15.52 36.19 6.41
C GLU A 30 -16.69 35.31 5.80
N LEU A 31 -17.78 35.17 6.59
CA LEU A 31 -19.27 34.97 6.41
C LEU A 31 -20.01 34.40 5.14
N ASN A 32 -21.01 33.51 5.40
CA ASN A 32 -22.50 33.63 5.20
C ASN A 32 -23.20 32.36 4.64
N GLY A 33 -24.38 32.00 5.18
CA GLY A 33 -24.98 30.66 5.07
C GLY A 33 -26.40 30.51 4.51
N ALA A 34 -26.98 29.30 4.62
CA ALA A 34 -28.41 28.94 4.76
C ALA A 34 -28.67 27.41 4.65
N GLY A 35 -29.35 26.81 5.65
CA GLY A 35 -30.34 25.70 5.52
C GLY A 35 -29.92 24.22 5.43
N LEU A 36 -30.12 23.44 6.52
CA LEU A 36 -30.02 21.96 6.59
C LEU A 36 -31.39 21.26 6.66
N LYS A 37 -31.53 20.09 6.01
CA LYS A 37 -32.50 19.03 6.34
C LYS A 37 -31.77 17.87 7.02
N GLN A 38 -32.30 17.38 8.14
CA GLN A 38 -31.74 16.28 8.94
C GLN A 38 -32.42 14.94 8.64
N ASP A 39 -31.63 13.87 8.60
CA ASP A 39 -32.05 12.50 8.90
C ASP A 39 -31.07 11.90 9.93
N GLU A 40 -31.57 11.10 10.87
CA GLU A 40 -31.04 10.94 12.24
C GLU A 40 -29.67 10.25 12.37
N ASN A 41 -28.99 9.90 11.27
CA ASN A 41 -27.60 9.43 11.25
C ASN A 41 -26.77 9.96 10.06
N HIS A 42 -27.34 10.86 9.26
CA HIS A 42 -26.73 11.40 8.07
C HIS A 42 -26.87 12.93 8.09
N VAL A 43 -25.76 13.63 8.31
CA VAL A 43 -25.73 15.07 8.10
C VAL A 43 -25.37 15.31 6.64
N ILE A 44 -26.37 15.59 5.80
CA ILE A 44 -26.12 16.21 4.49
C ILE A 44 -25.72 17.65 4.78
N ALA A 45 -24.43 17.93 4.82
CA ALA A 45 -23.91 19.18 5.34
C ALA A 45 -24.11 20.33 4.33
N ASN A 46 -24.95 21.29 4.68
CA ASN A 46 -24.79 22.69 4.33
C ASN A 46 -25.55 23.55 5.36
N PRO A 47 -24.92 24.30 6.31
CA PRO A 47 -23.73 25.13 6.11
C PRO A 47 -22.74 25.13 7.31
N LYS A 48 -21.55 24.53 7.13
CA LYS A 48 -20.32 24.75 7.93
C LYS A 48 -19.17 24.14 7.13
N GLN A 49 -18.39 24.96 6.43
CA GLN A 49 -17.29 24.48 5.61
C GLN A 49 -16.22 23.82 6.48
N LEU A 50 -15.84 22.60 6.13
CA LEU A 50 -14.65 21.94 6.67
C LEU A 50 -13.49 22.35 5.77
N LEU A 51 -12.57 23.16 6.30
CA LEU A 51 -11.35 23.52 5.56
C LEU A 51 -10.39 22.33 5.62
N LEU A 52 -10.16 21.72 4.47
CA LEU A 52 -9.18 20.66 4.28
C LEU A 52 -7.97 21.26 3.57
N THR A 53 -6.77 20.79 3.91
CA THR A 53 -5.60 21.04 3.06
C THR A 53 -5.79 20.32 1.73
N ASP A 54 -5.15 20.80 0.66
CA ASP A 54 -5.22 20.16 -0.67
C ASP A 54 -4.83 18.68 -0.61
N GLU A 55 -3.81 18.34 0.20
CA GLU A 55 -3.37 16.98 0.42
C GLU A 55 -4.45 16.11 1.08
N LEU A 56 -5.09 16.64 2.14
CA LEU A 56 -6.13 15.92 2.86
C LEU A 56 -7.41 15.80 2.02
N ALA A 57 -7.80 16.85 1.29
CA ALA A 57 -8.90 16.83 0.34
C ALA A 57 -8.70 15.76 -0.73
N LYS A 58 -7.50 15.72 -1.34
CA LYS A 58 -7.14 14.68 -2.31
C LYS A 58 -7.19 13.27 -1.71
N SER A 59 -6.71 13.09 -0.47
CA SER A 59 -6.74 11.79 0.23
C SER A 59 -8.14 11.29 0.57
N LEU A 60 -9.08 12.22 0.76
CA LEU A 60 -10.47 11.92 1.00
C LEU A 60 -11.28 11.81 -0.31
N GLY A 61 -10.67 12.11 -1.45
CA GLY A 61 -11.34 12.11 -2.75
C GLY A 61 -12.35 13.24 -2.89
N VAL A 62 -12.10 14.38 -2.25
CA VAL A 62 -12.98 15.55 -2.27
C VAL A 62 -12.75 16.35 -3.56
N GLU A 63 -13.78 16.36 -4.39
CA GLU A 63 -13.99 17.28 -5.52
C GLU A 63 -15.20 18.19 -5.25
N ASP A 64 -15.48 19.16 -6.13
CA ASP A 64 -16.42 20.28 -5.94
C ASP A 64 -17.75 19.93 -5.25
N THR A 65 -18.38 18.78 -5.58
CA THR A 65 -19.66 18.33 -5.01
C THR A 65 -19.59 16.93 -4.38
N THR A 66 -18.50 16.61 -3.70
CA THR A 66 -18.32 15.26 -3.13
C THR A 66 -19.05 15.08 -1.79
N ASP A 67 -19.94 14.09 -1.74
CA ASP A 67 -20.51 13.61 -0.48
C ASP A 67 -19.50 12.76 0.27
N LEU A 68 -19.06 13.22 1.44
CA LEU A 68 -18.21 12.45 2.35
C LEU A 68 -19.03 11.81 3.46
N ARG A 69 -18.72 10.55 3.76
CA ARG A 69 -19.28 9.88 4.94
C ARG A 69 -18.53 10.33 6.19
N VAL A 70 -19.23 11.06 7.05
CA VAL A 70 -18.73 11.51 8.35
C VAL A 70 -19.46 10.75 9.45
N VAL A 71 -18.70 10.05 10.30
CA VAL A 71 -19.24 9.33 11.47
C VAL A 71 -18.76 10.02 12.73
N ARG A 72 -19.70 10.44 13.57
CA ARG A 72 -19.40 10.97 14.90
C ARG A 72 -19.35 9.82 15.91
N ARG A 73 -18.24 9.74 16.65
CA ARG A 73 -18.09 8.91 17.85
C ARG A 73 -18.00 9.81 19.09
N GLN A 74 -18.04 9.24 20.30
CA GLN A 74 -18.07 10.01 21.55
C GLN A 74 -16.91 11.04 21.64
N ASN A 75 -15.70 10.65 21.21
CA ASN A 75 -14.49 11.48 21.34
C ASN A 75 -13.76 11.75 20.02
N ARG A 76 -14.32 11.38 18.86
CA ARG A 76 -13.68 11.59 17.55
C ARG A 76 -14.68 11.73 16.42
N ILE A 77 -14.20 12.34 15.34
CA ILE A 77 -14.89 12.36 14.05
C ILE A 77 -14.06 11.49 13.11
N GLU A 78 -14.74 10.53 12.48
CA GLU A 78 -14.16 9.67 11.45
C GLU A 78 -14.68 10.15 10.10
N ILE A 79 -13.77 10.60 9.24
CA ILE A 79 -14.10 10.93 7.85
C ILE A 79 -13.61 9.78 6.98
N TYR A 80 -14.53 9.23 6.21
CA TYR A 80 -14.26 8.15 5.28
C TYR A 80 -14.07 8.75 3.89
N PRO A 81 -13.03 8.33 3.15
CA PRO A 81 -12.84 8.73 1.77
C PRO A 81 -14.08 8.41 0.93
N ASN A 82 -14.31 9.20 -0.11
CA ASN A 82 -15.32 8.89 -1.11
C ASN A 82 -14.98 7.53 -1.78
N ILE A 83 -15.88 6.56 -1.65
CA ILE A 83 -15.69 5.22 -2.23
C ILE A 83 -15.70 5.22 -3.77
N HIS A 84 -16.21 6.29 -4.38
CA HIS A 84 -16.19 6.50 -5.83
C HIS A 84 -14.90 7.19 -6.31
N SER A 85 -14.03 7.61 -5.39
CA SER A 85 -12.75 8.22 -5.73
C SER A 85 -11.68 7.15 -5.90
N LEU A 86 -11.09 7.07 -7.10
CA LEU A 86 -10.02 6.14 -7.41
C LEU A 86 -8.68 6.64 -6.85
N ALA A 87 -8.26 6.12 -5.69
CA ALA A 87 -7.04 6.56 -5.02
C ALA A 87 -5.77 5.82 -5.49
N LYS A 88 -5.90 4.57 -5.95
CA LYS A 88 -4.77 3.70 -6.31
C LYS A 88 -5.14 2.78 -7.47
N VAL A 89 -4.22 2.62 -8.42
CA VAL A 89 -4.35 1.68 -9.55
C VAL A 89 -3.25 0.63 -9.47
N TYR A 90 -3.61 -0.63 -9.68
CA TYR A 90 -2.66 -1.74 -9.79
C TYR A 90 -2.48 -2.08 -11.26
N ILE A 91 -1.23 -2.16 -11.72
CA ILE A 91 -0.87 -2.46 -13.10
C ILE A 91 0.08 -3.65 -13.11
N GLU A 92 -0.29 -4.68 -13.86
CA GLU A 92 0.60 -5.80 -14.18
C GLU A 92 1.35 -5.50 -15.49
N PRO A 93 2.68 -5.26 -15.46
CA PRO A 93 3.45 -5.01 -16.68
C PRO A 93 3.61 -6.28 -17.52
N THR A 94 3.68 -7.43 -16.87
CA THR A 94 3.91 -8.72 -17.49
C THR A 94 3.47 -9.83 -16.55
N SER A 95 2.94 -10.92 -17.10
CA SER A 95 2.69 -12.16 -16.35
C SER A 95 3.89 -13.12 -16.39
N ALA A 96 4.94 -12.80 -17.17
CA ALA A 96 6.21 -13.52 -17.14
C ALA A 96 6.97 -13.27 -15.82
N CYS A 97 7.64 -14.30 -15.31
CA CYS A 97 8.44 -14.25 -14.10
C CYS A 97 9.63 -15.20 -14.24
N ASN A 98 10.73 -14.88 -13.54
CA ASN A 98 11.95 -15.68 -13.52
C ASN A 98 12.02 -16.70 -12.37
N LEU A 99 10.92 -16.89 -11.64
CA LEU A 99 10.79 -17.81 -10.50
C LEU A 99 9.55 -18.69 -10.65
N ASP A 100 9.51 -19.81 -9.92
CA ASP A 100 8.37 -20.75 -9.86
C ASP A 100 7.99 -21.03 -8.40
N CYS A 101 7.54 -19.99 -7.70
CA CYS A 101 7.26 -20.05 -6.26
C CYS A 101 6.12 -21.04 -5.94
N ARG A 102 6.25 -21.79 -4.83
CA ARG A 102 5.25 -22.77 -4.36
C ARG A 102 3.88 -22.16 -4.06
N THR A 103 3.82 -20.85 -3.77
CA THR A 103 2.59 -20.10 -3.45
C THR A 103 1.98 -19.37 -4.66
N CYS A 104 2.57 -19.53 -5.86
CA CYS A 104 2.17 -18.75 -7.03
C CYS A 104 0.87 -19.27 -7.66
N ILE A 105 -0.03 -18.36 -8.03
CA ILE A 105 -1.22 -18.70 -8.84
C ILE A 105 -0.83 -19.27 -10.22
N ARG A 106 0.39 -18.98 -10.70
CA ARG A 106 0.88 -19.48 -12.00
C ARG A 106 0.91 -21.00 -12.09
N GLU A 107 0.96 -21.71 -10.97
CA GLU A 107 0.85 -23.18 -10.91
C GLU A 107 -0.47 -23.71 -11.49
N THR A 108 -1.54 -22.91 -11.48
CA THR A 108 -2.85 -23.28 -12.04
C THR A 108 -3.31 -22.37 -13.16
N TRP A 109 -2.43 -21.48 -13.63
CA TRP A 109 -2.73 -20.49 -14.66
C TRP A 109 -2.42 -21.04 -16.05
N HIS A 110 -3.45 -21.20 -16.87
CA HIS A 110 -3.32 -21.79 -18.21
C HIS A 110 -3.40 -20.76 -19.34
N GLU A 111 -3.63 -19.48 -19.01
CA GLU A 111 -3.69 -18.44 -20.03
C GLU A 111 -2.29 -18.10 -20.55
N PRO A 112 -2.17 -17.70 -21.82
CA PRO A 112 -0.90 -17.29 -22.39
C PRO A 112 -0.24 -16.18 -21.57
N MET A 113 1.07 -16.31 -21.36
CA MET A 113 1.86 -15.24 -20.79
C MET A 113 1.87 -14.03 -21.74
N GLY A 114 1.84 -12.84 -21.15
CA GLY A 114 1.79 -11.58 -21.88
C GLY A 114 2.66 -10.52 -21.22
N SER A 115 3.19 -9.64 -22.05
CA SER A 115 3.88 -8.42 -21.62
C SER A 115 3.16 -7.23 -22.25
N MET A 116 2.80 -6.25 -21.41
CA MET A 116 2.07 -5.07 -21.84
C MET A 116 2.91 -4.27 -22.84
N LYS A 117 2.38 -4.09 -24.05
CA LYS A 117 3.03 -3.25 -25.04
C LYS A 117 3.05 -1.80 -24.58
N ARG A 118 4.11 -1.08 -24.94
CA ARG A 118 4.28 0.32 -24.56
C ARG A 118 3.10 1.19 -24.99
N GLU A 119 2.56 0.96 -26.19
CA GLU A 119 1.43 1.74 -26.73
C GLU A 119 0.16 1.57 -25.88
N VAL A 120 -0.05 0.39 -25.29
CA VAL A 120 -1.17 0.12 -24.39
C VAL A 120 -0.98 0.88 -23.08
N PHE A 121 0.24 0.84 -22.54
CA PHE A 121 0.58 1.56 -21.32
C PHE A 121 0.47 3.08 -21.50
N ASP A 122 0.93 3.62 -22.63
CA ASP A 122 0.80 5.05 -22.93
C ASP A 122 -0.67 5.46 -23.03
N GLY A 123 -1.53 4.64 -23.65
CA GLY A 123 -2.97 4.87 -23.67
C GLY A 123 -3.60 4.85 -22.27
N LEU A 124 -3.12 3.96 -21.38
CA LEU A 124 -3.53 3.95 -19.98
C LEU A 124 -3.11 5.23 -19.25
N ILE A 125 -1.88 5.69 -19.45
CA ILE A 125 -1.36 6.93 -18.85
C ILE A 125 -2.22 8.14 -19.23
N GLU A 126 -2.68 8.23 -20.48
CA GLU A 126 -3.60 9.30 -20.90
C GLU A 126 -4.94 9.23 -20.15
N GLN A 127 -5.50 8.04 -19.94
CA GLN A 127 -6.74 7.86 -19.17
C GLN A 127 -6.54 8.18 -17.68
N LEU A 128 -5.37 7.86 -17.11
CA LEU A 128 -5.09 8.13 -15.69
C LEU A 128 -5.12 9.64 -15.35
N LYS A 129 -4.91 10.53 -16.33
CA LYS A 129 -5.01 11.99 -16.16
C LYS A 129 -6.41 12.47 -15.80
N GLU A 130 -7.44 11.69 -16.13
CA GLU A 130 -8.83 12.04 -15.86
C GLU A 130 -9.20 11.87 -14.37
N PHE A 131 -8.41 11.10 -13.61
CA PHE A 131 -8.66 10.81 -12.20
C PHE A 131 -7.90 11.77 -11.28
N LYS A 132 -8.53 12.89 -10.92
CA LYS A 132 -7.90 13.94 -10.09
C LYS A 132 -7.52 13.47 -8.69
N SER A 133 -8.30 12.53 -8.14
CA SER A 133 -8.06 11.97 -6.81
C SER A 133 -7.05 10.83 -6.79
N LEU A 134 -6.55 10.39 -7.96
CA LEU A 134 -5.53 9.35 -8.04
C LEU A 134 -4.25 9.80 -7.35
N GLN A 135 -3.72 8.93 -6.49
CA GLN A 135 -2.56 9.22 -5.66
C GLN A 135 -1.37 8.35 -6.02
N SER A 136 -1.59 7.06 -6.29
CA SER A 136 -0.50 6.15 -6.60
C SER A 136 -0.85 5.08 -7.63
N VAL A 137 0.19 4.59 -8.27
CA VAL A 137 0.16 3.40 -9.12
C VAL A 137 1.09 2.36 -8.52
N MET A 138 0.61 1.14 -8.42
CA MET A 138 1.37 -0.01 -7.95
C MET A 138 1.63 -0.97 -9.12
N PHE A 139 2.90 -1.20 -9.42
CA PHE A 139 3.34 -2.23 -10.34
C PHE A 139 3.48 -3.56 -9.62
N GLY A 140 2.78 -4.59 -10.10
CA GLY A 140 2.76 -5.92 -9.49
C GLY A 140 1.74 -6.81 -10.18
N GLY A 141 1.64 -8.06 -9.76
CA GLY A 141 0.73 -9.01 -10.39
C GLY A 141 1.17 -10.44 -10.13
N PHE A 142 0.85 -11.32 -11.07
CA PHE A 142 1.25 -12.71 -11.11
C PHE A 142 2.67 -12.89 -11.66
N GLY A 143 3.12 -11.98 -12.52
CA GLY A 143 4.50 -11.95 -13.04
C GLY A 143 5.47 -11.14 -12.18
N GLU A 144 6.67 -10.90 -12.73
CA GLU A 144 7.71 -10.06 -12.10
C GLU A 144 7.85 -8.74 -12.87
N PRO A 145 7.48 -7.59 -12.27
CA PRO A 145 7.61 -6.29 -12.93
C PRO A 145 9.00 -5.98 -13.47
N THR A 146 10.07 -6.34 -12.74
CA THR A 146 11.46 -6.10 -13.17
C THR A 146 11.90 -6.97 -14.35
N PHE A 147 11.12 -7.99 -14.72
CA PHE A 147 11.31 -8.78 -15.93
C PHE A 147 10.81 -8.04 -17.19
N HIS A 148 9.96 -7.03 -17.03
CA HIS A 148 9.48 -6.23 -18.16
C HIS A 148 10.52 -5.22 -18.63
N LYS A 149 10.89 -5.29 -19.92
CA LYS A 149 11.92 -4.43 -20.52
C LYS A 149 11.68 -2.92 -20.37
N ASP A 150 10.42 -2.51 -20.25
CA ASP A 150 10.02 -1.10 -20.16
C ASP A 150 9.63 -0.66 -18.74
N ILE A 151 9.91 -1.45 -17.70
CA ILE A 151 9.48 -1.11 -16.32
C ILE A 151 9.97 0.27 -15.86
N LEU A 152 11.22 0.62 -16.15
CA LEU A 152 11.79 1.92 -15.81
C LEU A 152 11.10 3.07 -16.57
N TYR A 153 10.71 2.84 -17.82
CA TYR A 153 9.92 3.80 -18.59
C TYR A 153 8.53 3.98 -17.95
N MET A 154 7.87 2.89 -17.61
CA MET A 154 6.53 2.90 -17.00
C MET A 154 6.50 3.68 -15.68
N ILE A 155 7.49 3.44 -14.81
CA ILE A 155 7.66 4.20 -13.55
C ILE A 155 7.83 5.69 -13.86
N GLY A 156 8.70 6.04 -14.81
CA GLY A 156 8.93 7.44 -15.20
C GLY A 156 7.65 8.15 -15.67
N GLN A 157 6.80 7.49 -16.45
CA GLN A 157 5.54 8.06 -16.92
C GLN A 157 4.55 8.30 -15.77
N VAL A 158 4.45 7.36 -14.82
CA VAL A 158 3.63 7.55 -13.59
C VAL A 158 4.12 8.75 -12.80
N LYS A 159 5.44 8.88 -12.60
CA LYS A 159 6.03 10.01 -11.88
C LYS A 159 5.84 11.33 -12.61
N ALA A 160 5.84 11.34 -13.95
CA ALA A 160 5.56 12.53 -14.75
C ALA A 160 4.12 13.05 -14.57
N LEU A 161 3.17 12.20 -14.16
CA LEU A 161 1.81 12.62 -13.76
C LEU A 161 1.74 13.21 -12.34
N GLY A 162 2.85 13.27 -11.60
CA GLY A 162 2.87 13.68 -10.19
C GLY A 162 2.29 12.63 -9.24
N LEU A 163 2.13 11.39 -9.69
CA LEU A 163 1.66 10.27 -8.88
C LEU A 163 2.82 9.62 -8.11
N LYS A 164 2.49 8.90 -7.03
CA LYS A 164 3.44 7.98 -6.40
C LYS A 164 3.54 6.69 -7.21
N ALA A 165 4.75 6.19 -7.42
CA ALA A 165 5.01 4.91 -8.05
C ALA A 165 5.47 3.91 -6.98
N GLU A 166 4.78 2.80 -6.88
CA GLU A 166 5.09 1.69 -5.99
C GLU A 166 5.31 0.42 -6.83
N MET A 167 6.15 -0.52 -6.36
CA MET A 167 6.37 -1.78 -7.06
C MET A 167 6.53 -2.94 -6.08
N VAL A 168 5.89 -4.08 -6.33
CA VAL A 168 6.22 -5.37 -5.69
C VAL A 168 7.19 -6.13 -6.59
N THR A 169 8.26 -6.69 -6.04
CA THR A 169 9.23 -7.51 -6.77
C THR A 169 9.68 -8.70 -5.94
N ASN A 170 10.10 -9.77 -6.62
CA ASN A 170 10.81 -10.89 -6.02
C ASN A 170 12.27 -10.55 -5.63
N GLY A 171 12.79 -9.42 -6.09
CA GLY A 171 14.08 -8.87 -5.67
C GLY A 171 15.32 -9.47 -6.35
N THR A 172 15.17 -10.52 -7.15
CA THR A 172 16.32 -11.25 -7.75
C THR A 172 16.99 -10.49 -8.90
N LEU A 173 16.25 -9.64 -9.60
CA LEU A 173 16.74 -8.85 -10.74
C LEU A 173 17.17 -7.43 -10.37
N LEU A 174 17.25 -7.11 -9.07
CA LEU A 174 17.67 -5.82 -8.53
C LEU A 174 19.20 -5.65 -8.57
N ASN A 175 19.80 -5.84 -9.74
CA ASN A 175 21.21 -5.50 -9.94
C ASN A 175 21.45 -3.98 -9.87
N GLU A 176 22.70 -3.56 -9.85
CA GLU A 176 23.07 -2.15 -9.69
C GLU A 176 22.46 -1.23 -10.77
N ALA A 177 22.41 -1.68 -12.03
CA ALA A 177 21.81 -0.90 -13.11
C ALA A 177 20.29 -0.73 -12.92
N MET A 178 19.59 -1.79 -12.50
CA MET A 178 18.17 -1.73 -12.18
C MET A 178 17.92 -0.80 -10.98
N LEU A 179 18.68 -0.94 -9.90
CA LEU A 179 18.55 -0.09 -8.70
C LEU A 179 18.75 1.39 -9.01
N GLN A 180 19.81 1.73 -9.76
CA GLN A 180 20.04 3.11 -10.19
C GLN A 180 18.89 3.61 -11.07
N GLY A 181 18.43 2.79 -12.01
CA GLY A 181 17.28 3.11 -12.85
C GLY A 181 16.01 3.40 -12.05
N LEU A 182 15.72 2.61 -11.01
CA LEU A 182 14.56 2.82 -10.14
C LEU A 182 14.67 4.15 -9.36
N LEU A 183 15.86 4.48 -8.86
CA LEU A 183 16.14 5.76 -8.18
C LEU A 183 15.97 6.93 -9.14
N ASP A 184 16.60 6.86 -10.32
CA ASP A 184 16.57 7.92 -11.34
C ASP A 184 15.15 8.18 -11.86
N LYS A 185 14.33 7.13 -11.94
CA LYS A 185 12.93 7.22 -12.36
C LYS A 185 12.00 7.61 -11.24
N GLY A 186 12.49 7.72 -10.00
CA GLY A 186 11.74 8.25 -8.87
C GLY A 186 10.74 7.26 -8.27
N LEU A 187 11.02 5.95 -8.29
CA LEU A 187 10.18 4.97 -7.59
C LEU A 187 10.08 5.34 -6.10
N ASP A 188 8.89 5.42 -5.53
CA ASP A 188 8.70 5.86 -4.14
C ASP A 188 8.82 4.70 -3.15
N THR A 189 8.19 3.56 -3.48
CA THR A 189 8.15 2.38 -2.59
C THR A 189 8.45 1.11 -3.35
N LEU A 190 9.37 0.30 -2.80
CA LEU A 190 9.71 -1.03 -3.27
C LEU A 190 9.33 -2.06 -2.21
N TRP A 191 8.32 -2.86 -2.51
CA TRP A 191 7.92 -4.02 -1.73
C TRP A 191 8.67 -5.24 -2.23
N VAL A 192 9.47 -5.88 -1.37
CA VAL A 192 10.15 -7.12 -1.73
C VAL A 192 9.47 -8.29 -1.05
N SER A 193 9.12 -9.30 -1.84
CA SER A 193 8.52 -10.50 -1.31
C SER A 193 9.56 -11.38 -0.61
N PHE A 194 9.42 -11.52 0.71
CA PHE A 194 10.14 -12.48 1.53
C PHE A 194 9.14 -13.40 2.20
N ASP A 195 9.12 -14.68 1.83
CA ASP A 195 8.21 -15.67 2.44
C ASP A 195 8.95 -16.61 3.41
N GLY A 196 10.19 -16.25 3.78
CA GLY A 196 11.04 -16.94 4.75
C GLY A 196 12.14 -16.00 5.26
N THR A 197 12.59 -16.19 6.50
CA THR A 197 13.65 -15.36 7.14
C THR A 197 15.01 -16.04 7.19
N SER A 198 15.11 -17.26 6.63
CA SER A 198 16.35 -18.02 6.42
C SER A 198 16.49 -18.41 4.96
N GLU A 199 17.72 -18.75 4.54
CA GLU A 199 18.00 -19.32 3.20
C GLU A 199 17.15 -20.56 2.96
N GLU A 200 17.08 -21.48 3.93
CA GLU A 200 16.29 -22.72 3.83
C GLU A 200 14.82 -22.46 3.51
N ASN A 201 14.14 -21.61 4.28
CA ASN A 201 12.69 -21.38 4.08
C ASN A 201 12.43 -20.50 2.85
N PHE A 202 13.25 -19.46 2.64
CA PHE A 202 13.04 -18.55 1.52
C PHE A 202 13.29 -19.23 0.17
N ASP A 203 14.41 -19.94 0.02
CA ASP A 203 14.80 -20.55 -1.24
C ASP A 203 13.87 -21.73 -1.60
N ASP A 204 13.35 -22.46 -0.59
CA ASP A 204 12.32 -23.50 -0.77
C ASP A 204 10.99 -22.93 -1.28
N ILE A 205 10.46 -21.91 -0.60
CA ILE A 205 9.16 -21.34 -0.95
C ILE A 205 9.23 -20.58 -2.28
N ARG A 206 10.35 -19.88 -2.53
CA ARG A 206 10.57 -19.06 -3.72
C ARG A 206 11.57 -19.71 -4.66
N ALA A 207 11.24 -20.91 -5.13
CA ALA A 207 12.10 -21.70 -6.01
C ALA A 207 12.70 -20.88 -7.17
N GLY A 208 14.02 -20.94 -7.29
CA GLY A 208 14.82 -20.17 -8.25
C GLY A 208 15.38 -18.85 -7.69
N ALA A 209 14.99 -18.44 -6.48
CA ALA A 209 15.54 -17.28 -5.80
C ALA A 209 16.68 -17.68 -4.85
N SER A 210 17.49 -16.68 -4.46
CA SER A 210 18.51 -16.82 -3.42
C SER A 210 18.32 -15.74 -2.37
N PHE A 211 18.06 -16.12 -1.14
CA PHE A 211 17.91 -15.21 -0.01
C PHE A 211 19.13 -14.29 0.15
N VAL A 212 20.34 -14.86 0.05
CA VAL A 212 21.60 -14.10 0.16
C VAL A 212 21.68 -13.01 -0.91
N GLN A 213 21.34 -13.36 -2.15
CA GLN A 213 21.33 -12.42 -3.26
C GLN A 213 20.34 -11.28 -3.01
N VAL A 214 19.09 -11.58 -2.67
CA VAL A 214 18.05 -10.57 -2.47
C VAL A 214 18.38 -9.64 -1.30
N VAL A 215 18.89 -10.19 -0.20
CA VAL A 215 19.39 -9.39 0.93
C VAL A 215 20.55 -8.49 0.49
N SER A 216 21.50 -9.00 -0.29
CA SER A 216 22.62 -8.19 -0.78
C SER A 216 22.17 -7.04 -1.70
N ASN A 217 21.17 -7.28 -2.56
CA ASN A 217 20.58 -6.25 -3.42
C ASN A 217 19.93 -5.14 -2.58
N LEU A 218 19.25 -5.49 -1.49
CA LEU A 218 18.61 -4.51 -0.60
C LEU A 218 19.63 -3.74 0.25
N ILE A 219 20.71 -4.37 0.69
CA ILE A 219 21.83 -3.66 1.33
C ILE A 219 22.44 -2.66 0.33
N ARG A 220 22.63 -3.05 -0.93
CA ARG A 220 23.12 -2.14 -1.98
C ARG A 220 22.16 -0.97 -2.21
N LEU A 221 20.85 -1.21 -2.23
CA LEU A 221 19.84 -0.15 -2.33
C LEU A 221 19.94 0.82 -1.14
N GLN A 222 20.14 0.34 0.09
CA GLN A 222 20.35 1.22 1.24
C GLN A 222 21.56 2.14 1.06
N GLU A 223 22.67 1.64 0.50
CA GLU A 223 23.85 2.46 0.21
C GLU A 223 23.55 3.53 -0.83
N LEU A 224 22.89 3.16 -1.93
CA LEU A 224 22.51 4.10 -2.99
C LEU A 224 21.52 5.15 -2.48
N ASN A 225 20.56 4.77 -1.65
CA ASN A 225 19.62 5.68 -0.98
C ASN A 225 20.33 6.75 -0.11
N ARG A 226 21.51 6.47 0.45
CA ARG A 226 22.28 7.47 1.23
C ARG A 226 22.95 8.51 0.34
N GLN A 227 23.18 8.19 -0.92
CA GLN A 227 23.91 9.01 -1.89
C GLN A 227 22.99 9.72 -2.88
N SER A 228 21.76 9.24 -3.01
CA SER A 228 20.75 9.77 -3.93
C SER A 228 19.92 10.91 -3.32
N SER A 229 19.48 11.85 -4.16
CA SER A 229 18.53 12.89 -3.78
C SER A 229 17.11 12.34 -3.58
N HIS A 230 16.73 11.35 -4.39
CA HIS A 230 15.49 10.60 -4.25
C HIS A 230 15.75 9.29 -3.51
N LYS A 231 14.85 8.91 -2.58
CA LYS A 231 14.99 7.70 -1.77
C LYS A 231 13.82 6.77 -2.03
N ILE A 232 14.13 5.49 -2.24
CA ILE A 232 13.14 4.42 -2.32
C ILE A 232 12.90 3.89 -0.91
N LYS A 233 11.65 3.92 -0.44
CA LYS A 233 11.25 3.23 0.79
C LYS A 233 11.15 1.74 0.53
N VAL A 234 11.67 0.93 1.44
CA VAL A 234 11.63 -0.54 1.32
C VAL A 234 10.56 -1.10 2.26
N GLY A 235 9.71 -1.98 1.74
CA GLY A 235 8.75 -2.76 2.51
C GLY A 235 8.97 -4.26 2.28
N ILE A 236 8.60 -5.09 3.25
CA ILE A 236 8.55 -6.55 3.11
C ILE A 236 7.10 -6.98 2.89
N ALA A 237 6.86 -7.77 1.85
CA ALA A 237 5.63 -8.52 1.68
C ALA A 237 5.88 -9.98 2.05
N PHE A 238 5.11 -10.53 2.99
CA PHE A 238 5.27 -11.91 3.48
C PHE A 238 3.94 -12.66 3.39
N VAL A 239 3.93 -13.79 2.70
CA VAL A 239 2.80 -14.72 2.67
C VAL A 239 2.98 -15.74 3.78
N VAL A 240 2.16 -15.64 4.82
CA VAL A 240 2.18 -16.56 5.95
C VAL A 240 1.40 -17.82 5.64
N MET A 241 2.05 -18.93 5.98
CA MET A 241 1.60 -20.30 5.85
C MET A 241 1.82 -21.03 7.16
N LYS A 242 1.16 -22.17 7.34
CA LYS A 242 1.42 -23.07 8.46
C LYS A 242 2.93 -23.36 8.56
N SER A 243 3.57 -23.77 7.47
CA SER A 243 4.99 -24.16 7.40
C SER A 243 5.97 -23.05 7.82
N ASN A 244 5.72 -21.79 7.45
CA ASN A 244 6.64 -20.67 7.70
C ASN A 244 6.21 -19.73 8.85
N ILE A 245 5.14 -20.02 9.60
CA ILE A 245 4.65 -19.12 10.65
C ILE A 245 5.70 -18.76 11.71
N ASN A 246 6.68 -19.64 11.96
CA ASN A 246 7.76 -19.36 12.91
C ASN A 246 8.72 -18.27 12.42
N ASP A 247 8.78 -17.99 11.12
CA ASP A 247 9.55 -16.87 10.56
C ASP A 247 9.01 -15.51 10.98
N LEU A 248 7.71 -15.41 11.33
CA LEU A 248 7.13 -14.16 11.83
C LEU A 248 7.89 -13.59 13.03
N LYS A 249 8.46 -14.48 13.88
CA LYS A 249 9.26 -14.13 15.05
C LYS A 249 10.58 -13.44 14.72
N LYS A 250 11.03 -13.52 13.47
CA LYS A 250 12.32 -12.99 12.98
C LYS A 250 12.14 -11.90 11.92
N LEU A 251 10.90 -11.51 11.61
CA LEU A 251 10.62 -10.50 10.59
C LEU A 251 11.17 -9.12 10.96
N ASP A 252 11.15 -8.77 12.25
CA ASP A 252 11.74 -7.54 12.76
C ASP A 252 13.25 -7.47 12.48
N SER A 253 13.95 -8.58 12.69
CA SER A 253 15.38 -8.72 12.49
C SER A 253 15.73 -8.68 11.00
N LEU A 254 14.93 -9.35 10.16
CA LEU A 254 15.06 -9.27 8.71
C LEU A 254 14.83 -7.84 8.21
N ALA A 255 13.75 -7.19 8.66
CA ALA A 255 13.40 -5.82 8.27
C ALA A 255 14.54 -4.85 8.62
N GLN A 256 15.09 -4.92 9.83
CA GLN A 256 16.25 -4.11 10.21
C GLN A 256 17.47 -4.38 9.33
N ARG A 257 17.76 -5.65 9.02
CA ARG A 257 18.89 -6.05 8.17
C ARG A 257 18.79 -5.46 6.75
N VAL A 258 17.59 -5.50 6.16
CA VAL A 258 17.38 -5.04 4.78
C VAL A 258 16.93 -3.58 4.69
N GLY A 259 16.78 -2.89 5.83
CA GLY A 259 16.38 -1.49 5.89
C GLY A 259 14.92 -1.27 5.51
N ALA A 260 14.05 -2.26 5.75
CA ALA A 260 12.62 -2.12 5.51
C ALA A 260 11.95 -1.29 6.61
N GLU A 261 11.08 -0.37 6.20
CA GLU A 261 10.31 0.53 7.08
C GLU A 261 8.91 -0.03 7.39
N GLU A 262 8.45 -1.02 6.63
CA GLU A 262 7.12 -1.60 6.77
C GLU A 262 7.12 -3.10 6.43
N VAL A 263 6.25 -3.86 7.10
CA VAL A 263 6.03 -5.28 6.81
C VAL A 263 4.52 -5.53 6.64
N SER A 264 4.15 -6.06 5.48
CA SER A 264 2.81 -6.54 5.19
C SER A 264 2.80 -8.05 5.18
N VAL A 265 2.00 -8.64 6.08
CA VAL A 265 1.79 -10.08 6.15
C VAL A 265 0.40 -10.38 5.56
N SER A 266 0.31 -11.41 4.72
CA SER A 266 -0.94 -11.85 4.10
C SER A 266 -1.08 -13.36 4.22
N ASN A 267 -2.31 -13.87 4.24
CA ASN A 267 -2.54 -15.31 4.22
C ASN A 267 -2.26 -15.88 2.83
N VAL A 268 -1.78 -17.12 2.77
CA VAL A 268 -1.78 -17.89 1.52
C VAL A 268 -3.22 -18.02 1.00
N ILE A 269 -3.40 -17.70 -0.29
CA ILE A 269 -4.65 -17.98 -1.01
C ILE A 269 -4.44 -19.31 -1.74
N PRO A 270 -5.27 -20.33 -1.48
CA PRO A 270 -5.05 -21.66 -2.02
C PRO A 270 -5.45 -21.75 -3.49
N TYR A 271 -4.48 -22.07 -4.34
CA TYR A 271 -4.72 -22.44 -5.75
C TYR A 271 -4.54 -23.92 -6.01
N SER A 272 -3.92 -24.64 -5.08
CA SER A 272 -3.74 -26.09 -5.09
C SER A 272 -4.19 -26.71 -3.77
N ILE A 273 -4.36 -28.04 -3.75
CA ILE A 273 -4.71 -28.78 -2.53
C ILE A 273 -3.61 -28.61 -1.47
N ASP A 274 -2.34 -28.67 -1.86
CA ASP A 274 -1.22 -28.51 -0.93
C ASP A 274 -1.22 -27.12 -0.26
N MET A 275 -1.70 -26.08 -0.94
CA MET A 275 -1.85 -24.75 -0.35
C MET A 275 -3.03 -24.67 0.63
N LEU A 276 -4.08 -25.49 0.49
CA LEU A 276 -5.18 -25.56 1.48
C LEU A 276 -4.63 -26.00 2.83
N ASP A 277 -3.74 -26.99 2.84
CA ASP A 277 -3.12 -27.50 4.06
C ASP A 277 -2.24 -26.43 4.74
N GLU A 278 -1.72 -25.48 3.97
CA GLU A 278 -0.88 -24.36 4.44
C GLU A 278 -1.68 -23.17 4.99
N MET A 279 -3.01 -23.12 4.81
CA MET A 279 -3.83 -22.00 5.29
C MET A 279 -3.83 -21.87 6.81
N LEU A 280 -3.83 -20.63 7.30
CA LEU A 280 -3.90 -20.28 8.72
C LEU A 280 -5.25 -19.71 9.17
N CYS A 281 -6.19 -19.60 8.23
CA CYS A 281 -7.50 -18.99 8.39
C CYS A 281 -8.52 -19.91 7.74
N GLU A 282 -9.01 -20.88 8.50
CA GLU A 282 -10.05 -21.84 8.08
C GLU A 282 -11.44 -21.36 8.54
N SER A 283 -11.52 -20.52 9.58
CA SER A 283 -12.77 -20.23 10.31
C SER A 283 -13.09 -18.73 10.50
N ILE A 284 -12.88 -17.86 9.52
CA ILE A 284 -13.02 -16.40 9.75
C ILE A 284 -14.31 -15.84 9.18
N ILE A 285 -15.31 -15.76 10.07
CA ILE A 285 -16.41 -14.80 10.03
C ILE A 285 -15.90 -13.53 10.72
N TYR A 286 -15.61 -12.49 9.92
CA TYR A 286 -15.39 -11.08 10.32
C TYR A 286 -14.84 -10.80 11.73
N ALA A 287 -13.55 -10.52 11.82
CA ALA A 287 -13.01 -9.61 12.84
C ALA A 287 -12.29 -8.47 12.12
N ASN A 288 -12.00 -7.36 12.79
CA ASN A 288 -11.19 -6.27 12.27
C ASN A 288 -10.26 -5.86 13.42
N SER A 289 -8.96 -6.15 13.32
CA SER A 289 -8.00 -5.77 14.36
C SER A 289 -6.69 -5.33 13.72
N GLN A 290 -6.52 -4.01 13.59
CA GLN A 290 -5.19 -3.42 13.49
C GLN A 290 -4.63 -3.33 14.90
N VAL A 291 -3.48 -3.96 15.14
CA VAL A 291 -2.75 -3.83 16.41
C VAL A 291 -1.62 -2.84 16.20
N TYR A 292 -1.74 -1.67 16.83
CA TYR A 292 -0.70 -0.65 16.81
C TYR A 292 0.10 -0.71 18.12
N TYR A 293 1.41 -0.99 18.02
CA TYR A 293 2.32 -0.86 19.15
C TYR A 293 3.17 0.42 18.95
N PRO A 294 3.06 1.42 19.84
CA PRO A 294 3.92 2.61 19.74
C PRO A 294 5.39 2.20 19.93
N ASN A 295 6.27 2.70 19.05
CA ASN A 295 7.72 2.42 18.96
C ASN A 295 8.16 1.07 18.36
N SER A 296 7.25 0.29 17.75
CA SER A 296 7.65 -0.86 16.92
C SER A 296 7.47 -0.55 15.43
N LEU A 297 8.14 -1.32 14.58
CA LEU A 297 7.91 -1.33 13.14
C LEU A 297 6.41 -1.58 12.86
N PRO A 298 5.77 -0.88 11.90
CA PRO A 298 4.41 -1.19 11.49
C PRO A 298 4.38 -2.56 10.81
N ILE A 299 3.75 -3.53 11.48
CA ILE A 299 3.49 -4.88 10.94
C ILE A 299 1.98 -5.03 10.78
N ASN A 300 1.52 -5.15 9.54
CA ASN A 300 0.12 -5.43 9.25
C ASN A 300 -0.09 -6.95 9.17
N LEU A 301 -0.71 -7.54 10.20
CA LEU A 301 -1.01 -8.97 10.24
C LEU A 301 -2.40 -9.26 9.65
N PRO A 302 -2.55 -10.34 8.87
CA PRO A 302 -3.86 -10.80 8.43
C PRO A 302 -4.58 -11.48 9.61
N PHE A 303 -5.84 -11.82 9.41
CA PHE A 303 -6.53 -12.67 10.38
C PHE A 303 -5.94 -14.08 10.39
N ILE A 304 -5.65 -14.60 11.59
CA ILE A 304 -5.06 -15.92 11.82
C ILE A 304 -5.90 -16.61 12.90
N ASP A 305 -6.30 -17.86 12.67
CA ASP A 305 -7.06 -18.65 13.66
C ASP A 305 -6.18 -18.93 14.87
N LYS A 306 -6.72 -18.76 16.09
CA LYS A 306 -5.99 -19.05 17.33
C LYS A 306 -5.99 -20.55 17.64
N THR A 307 -4.83 -21.18 17.49
CA THR A 307 -4.56 -22.60 17.68
C THR A 307 -3.29 -22.77 18.52
N GLU A 308 -2.95 -23.97 18.99
CA GLU A 308 -1.66 -24.19 19.69
C GLU A 308 -0.44 -23.77 18.85
N ARG A 309 -0.55 -23.74 17.52
CA ARG A 309 0.52 -23.35 16.59
C ARG A 309 0.67 -21.83 16.44
N THR A 310 -0.42 -21.08 16.60
CA THR A 310 -0.53 -19.64 16.31
C THR A 310 -0.63 -18.77 17.57
N LYS A 311 -0.61 -19.39 18.77
CA LYS A 311 -0.45 -18.70 20.06
C LYS A 311 0.95 -18.11 20.21
#